data_AF-A0A957KJG1-F1
#
_entry.id   AF-A0A957KJG1-F1
#
_cell.length_a   1.000
_cell.length_b   1.000
_cell.length_c   1.000
_cell.angle_alpha   90.00
_cell.angle_beta   90.00
_cell.angle_gamma   90.00
#
_symmetry.space_group_name_H-M   'P 1'
#
loop_
_entity.id
_entity.type
_entity.pdbx_description
1 polymer ?
#
loop_
_entity_poly.entity_id
_entity_poly.type
_entity_poly.pdbx_seq_one_letter_code
_entity_poly.pdbx_strand_id
1 'polypeptide(L)'
;MSERLQKLMAQAGFGSRRECEGYIEAGRVRVNGKVAKLGDQAEPGKDTITVDGETLRLQPYVYIMLNKPKGVLSSTEDELNKDRPTVRDLVDIPGHLYPVGRLDRQSRGLVLLTNDGDLAHKLTHPSYGHEKIYRVVVEGHPTVETVESWQNGVYLDNKKTLPCTIDFIESDKTTTKLKITMREGRKRQIRRVASQLGHPVKQLTRLQIGTLKLADLGMGQWRELTDSELKALKRSVAQRTRRKPRAADKKRQRPDTAGPERRSRPSRPEKSERGRRPSSNSRTNKGRS
;
A
#
# COMPACT_ATOMS: atom_id res chain seq x y z
N MET A 1 18.34 16.79 -5.33
CA MET A 1 16.93 17.07 -4.96
C MET A 1 16.81 16.92 -3.45
N SER A 2 15.99 17.75 -2.82
CA SER A 2 15.77 17.68 -1.37
C SER A 2 14.84 16.52 -1.01
N GLU A 3 15.13 15.84 0.10
CA GLU A 3 14.35 14.73 0.63
C GLU A 3 14.05 14.93 2.12
N ARG A 4 12.90 14.39 2.57
CA ARG A 4 12.49 14.41 3.98
C ARG A 4 13.57 13.79 4.88
N LEU A 5 13.89 14.47 5.98
CA LEU A 5 14.98 14.07 6.85
C LEU A 5 14.82 12.65 7.41
N GLN A 6 13.61 12.28 7.86
CA GLN A 6 13.33 10.94 8.37
C GLN A 6 13.47 9.85 7.30
N LYS A 7 13.38 10.19 6.00
CA LYS A 7 13.63 9.24 4.91
C LYS A 7 15.13 8.99 4.77
N LEU A 8 15.94 10.04 4.81
CA LEU A 8 17.40 9.94 4.72
C LEU A 8 17.98 9.21 5.93
N MET A 9 17.49 9.50 7.13
CA MET A 9 17.87 8.81 8.36
C MET A 9 17.51 7.33 8.32
N ALA A 10 16.31 6.98 7.85
CA ALA A 10 15.92 5.57 7.70
C ALA A 10 16.82 4.84 6.69
N GLN A 11 17.18 5.48 5.57
CA GLN A 11 18.13 4.90 4.59
C GLN A 11 19.55 4.76 5.17
N ALA A 12 19.96 5.65 6.07
CA ALA A 12 21.23 5.55 6.76
C ALA A 12 21.25 4.51 7.89
N GLY A 13 20.12 3.86 8.18
CA GLY A 13 20.04 2.77 9.15
C GLY A 13 19.71 3.19 10.58
N PHE A 14 19.26 4.43 10.80
CA PHE A 14 18.85 4.92 12.13
C PHE A 14 17.48 4.38 12.61
N GLY A 15 16.88 3.45 11.87
CA GLY A 15 15.60 2.82 12.19
C GLY A 15 14.53 3.10 11.14
N SER A 16 13.28 2.86 11.51
CA SER A 16 12.11 3.21 10.70
C SER A 16 11.95 4.72 10.59
N ARG A 17 11.17 5.17 9.59
CA ARG A 17 10.88 6.60 9.42
C ARG A 17 10.20 7.21 10.67
N ARG A 18 9.35 6.45 11.36
CA ARG A 18 8.65 6.92 12.58
C ARG A 18 9.60 7.06 13.76
N GLU A 19 10.51 6.11 13.92
CA GLU A 19 11.56 6.23 14.95
C GLU A 19 12.44 7.45 14.65
N CYS A 20 12.82 7.65 13.39
CA CYS A 20 13.57 8.83 12.95
C CYS A 20 12.84 10.15 13.23
N GLU A 21 11.51 10.19 13.12
CA GLU A 21 10.71 11.36 13.51
C GLU A 21 10.88 11.68 15.01
N GLY A 22 10.95 10.67 15.88
CA GLY A 22 11.22 10.85 17.31
C GLY A 22 12.60 11.46 17.60
N TYR A 23 13.64 11.09 16.86
CA TYR A 23 14.96 11.74 16.98
C TYR A 23 14.90 13.23 16.61
N ILE A 24 14.14 13.57 15.57
CA ILE A 24 13.99 14.96 15.10
C ILE A 24 13.23 15.77 16.15
N GLU A 25 12.11 15.25 16.66
CA GLU A 25 11.31 15.92 17.70
C GLU A 25 12.09 16.11 19.00
N ALA A 26 12.97 15.17 19.35
CA ALA A 26 13.87 15.28 20.50
C ALA A 26 15.03 16.27 20.30
N GLY A 27 15.14 16.94 19.15
CA GLY A 27 16.21 17.89 18.85
C GLY A 27 17.59 17.26 18.68
N ARG A 28 17.65 15.94 18.47
CA ARG A 28 18.89 15.16 18.33
C ARG A 28 19.50 15.23 16.93
N VAL A 29 18.77 15.79 15.98
CA VAL A 29 19.16 15.86 14.57
C VAL A 29 19.49 17.29 14.19
N ARG A 30 20.60 17.49 13.49
CA ARG A 30 21.00 18.79 12.94
C ARG A 30 21.22 18.72 11.44
N VAL A 31 20.89 19.80 10.74
CA VAL A 31 21.21 20.01 9.33
C VAL A 31 22.07 21.26 9.24
N ASN A 32 23.29 21.13 8.72
CA ASN A 32 24.28 22.20 8.63
C ASN A 32 24.47 22.93 9.97
N GLY A 33 24.54 22.16 11.07
CA GLY A 33 24.74 22.67 12.43
C GLY A 33 23.48 23.17 13.16
N LYS A 34 22.36 23.37 12.45
CA LYS A 34 21.09 23.86 13.03
C LYS A 34 20.18 22.70 13.41
N VAL A 35 19.51 22.78 14.56
CA VAL A 35 18.54 21.76 15.02
C VAL A 35 17.39 21.67 14.02
N ALA A 36 17.13 20.45 13.56
CA ALA A 36 16.06 20.16 12.60
C ALA A 36 14.69 20.07 13.29
N LYS A 37 13.63 20.28 12.52
CA LYS A 37 12.23 20.14 12.93
C LYS A 37 11.50 19.10 12.08
N LEU A 38 10.40 18.58 12.62
CA LEU A 38 9.58 17.60 11.91
C LEU A 38 9.12 18.16 10.56
N GLY A 39 9.50 17.45 9.50
CA GLY A 39 9.15 17.80 8.13
C GLY A 39 10.19 18.59 7.35
N ASP A 40 11.30 18.95 7.99
CA ASP A 40 12.49 19.46 7.33
C ASP A 40 13.01 18.48 6.27
N GLN A 41 13.73 19.04 5.31
CA GLN A 41 14.30 18.32 4.19
C GLN A 41 15.77 18.71 4.02
N ALA A 42 16.55 17.80 3.44
CA ALA A 42 17.96 18.01 3.14
C ALA A 42 18.29 17.40 1.78
N GLU A 43 19.28 17.96 1.10
CA GLU A 43 19.82 17.44 -0.15
C GLU A 43 21.04 16.54 0.13
N PRO A 44 20.94 15.22 -0.15
CA PRO A 44 22.06 14.31 0.00
C PRO A 44 23.29 14.76 -0.81
N GLY A 45 24.46 14.78 -0.16
CA GLY A 45 25.73 15.17 -0.78
C GLY A 45 25.98 16.68 -0.81
N LYS A 46 25.02 17.52 -0.43
CA LYS A 46 25.24 18.96 -0.20
C LYS A 46 25.10 19.34 1.26
N ASP A 47 24.03 18.90 1.90
CA ASP A 47 23.77 19.18 3.30
C ASP A 47 24.48 18.18 4.21
N THR A 48 25.07 18.68 5.29
CA THR A 48 25.62 17.84 6.36
C THR A 48 24.55 17.59 7.39
N ILE A 49 24.12 16.34 7.51
CA ILE A 49 23.13 15.90 8.51
C ILE A 49 23.90 15.19 9.62
N THR A 50 23.68 15.58 10.88
CA THR A 50 24.22 14.86 12.04
C THR A 50 23.11 14.40 12.96
N VAL A 51 23.27 13.22 13.54
CA VAL A 51 22.37 12.64 14.55
C VAL A 51 23.23 12.35 15.78
N ASP A 52 22.91 12.96 16.92
CA ASP A 52 23.71 12.86 18.16
C ASP A 52 25.20 13.20 17.98
N GLY A 53 25.50 14.11 17.04
CA GLY A 53 26.87 14.52 16.72
C GLY A 53 27.56 13.66 15.66
N GLU A 54 27.02 12.51 15.28
CA GLU A 54 27.57 11.68 14.22
C GLU A 54 27.03 12.07 12.84
N THR A 55 27.92 12.22 11.86
CA THR A 55 27.52 12.52 10.48
C THR A 55 26.82 11.33 9.83
N LEU A 56 25.61 11.57 9.36
CA LEU A 56 24.79 10.61 8.65
C LEU A 56 25.46 10.19 7.34
N ARG A 57 25.60 8.87 7.15
CA ARG A 57 26.07 8.27 5.90
C ARG A 57 25.00 7.35 5.33
N LEU A 58 24.61 7.58 4.08
CA LEU A 58 23.64 6.73 3.42
C LEU A 58 24.23 5.34 3.16
N GLN A 59 23.43 4.31 3.45
CA GLN A 59 23.82 2.93 3.17
C GLN A 59 23.49 2.57 1.70
N PRO A 60 24.28 1.66 1.08
CA PRO A 60 23.94 1.14 -0.24
C PRO A 60 22.63 0.36 -0.20
N TYR A 61 21.94 0.31 -1.35
CA TYR A 61 20.70 -0.44 -1.43
C TYR A 61 20.95 -1.94 -1.50
N VAL A 62 20.19 -2.70 -0.71
CA VAL A 62 20.22 -4.15 -0.63
C VAL A 62 18.87 -4.70 -1.11
N TYR A 63 18.89 -5.78 -1.88
CA TYR A 63 17.67 -6.41 -2.42
C TYR A 63 17.74 -7.93 -2.29
N ILE A 64 16.91 -8.48 -1.40
CA ILE A 64 16.92 -9.91 -1.05
C ILE A 64 15.64 -10.58 -1.49
N MET A 65 15.77 -11.68 -2.23
CA MET A 65 14.67 -12.62 -2.44
C MET A 65 14.70 -13.67 -1.35
N LEU A 66 13.59 -13.81 -0.62
CA LEU A 66 13.37 -14.84 0.38
C LEU A 66 12.20 -15.74 -0.05
N ASN A 67 12.39 -17.05 0.01
CA ASN A 67 11.28 -18.00 -0.05
C ASN A 67 10.70 -18.20 1.36
N LYS A 68 9.74 -17.35 1.74
CA LYS A 68 9.18 -17.35 3.09
C LYS A 68 8.45 -18.68 3.40
N PRO A 69 8.77 -19.35 4.52
CA PRO A 69 8.04 -20.53 4.98
C PRO A 69 6.69 -20.18 5.63
N LYS A 70 5.87 -21.21 5.84
CA LYS A 70 4.64 -21.12 6.63
C LYS A 70 5.03 -20.94 8.10
N GLY A 71 4.25 -20.16 8.86
CA GLY A 71 4.49 -19.93 10.30
C GLY A 71 5.21 -18.61 10.59
N VAL A 72 5.94 -18.06 9.61
CA VAL A 72 6.74 -16.83 9.75
C VAL A 72 5.92 -15.58 9.44
N LEU A 73 6.16 -14.47 10.14
CA LEU A 73 5.51 -13.17 9.93
C LEU A 73 6.23 -12.35 8.84
N SER A 74 5.48 -11.72 7.93
CA SER A 74 6.04 -10.71 7.01
C SER A 74 6.13 -9.34 7.68
N SER A 75 7.00 -9.24 8.70
CA SER A 75 7.30 -8.04 9.47
C SER A 75 8.80 -7.96 9.74
N THR A 76 9.29 -6.80 10.18
CA THR A 76 10.64 -6.66 10.74
C THR A 76 10.69 -7.15 12.18
N GLU A 77 9.60 -6.97 12.93
CA GLU A 77 9.48 -7.37 14.34
C GLU A 77 8.08 -7.94 14.64
N ASP A 78 7.96 -8.72 15.71
CA ASP A 78 6.69 -9.15 16.26
C ASP A 78 6.20 -8.20 17.36
N GLU A 79 5.35 -7.25 16.98
CA GLU A 79 4.79 -6.21 17.85
C GLU A 79 3.88 -6.74 18.98
N LEU A 80 3.35 -7.96 18.88
CA LEU A 80 2.34 -8.44 19.87
C LEU A 80 2.98 -9.20 21.01
N ASN A 81 3.73 -10.27 20.70
CA ASN A 81 4.15 -11.25 21.69
C ASN A 81 5.65 -11.55 21.66
N LYS A 82 6.41 -11.03 20.68
CA LYS A 82 7.85 -11.31 20.45
C LYS A 82 8.26 -12.79 20.24
N ASP A 83 7.34 -13.74 20.34
CA ASP A 83 7.65 -15.17 20.22
C ASP A 83 7.59 -15.73 18.80
N ARG A 84 7.07 -14.97 17.82
CA ARG A 84 6.83 -15.50 16.48
C ARG A 84 7.95 -15.09 15.53
N PRO A 85 8.55 -16.05 14.80
CA PRO A 85 9.61 -15.73 13.85
C PRO A 85 9.11 -14.82 12.73
N THR A 86 9.93 -13.88 12.33
CA THR A 86 9.73 -12.90 11.29
C THR A 86 10.59 -13.21 10.07
N VAL A 87 10.30 -12.55 8.94
CA VAL A 87 11.15 -12.66 7.74
C VAL A 87 12.52 -12.05 7.96
N ARG A 88 12.68 -11.14 8.92
CA ARG A 88 13.96 -10.52 9.26
C ARG A 88 14.88 -11.51 9.98
N ASP A 89 14.31 -12.39 10.81
CA ASP A 89 15.05 -13.43 11.55
C ASP A 89 15.64 -14.51 10.63
N LEU A 90 15.11 -14.64 9.41
CA LEU A 90 15.60 -15.61 8.42
C LEU A 90 16.74 -15.09 7.56
N VAL A 91 17.03 -13.78 7.58
CA VAL A 91 17.99 -13.14 6.68
C VAL A 91 19.13 -12.57 7.50
N ASP A 92 20.30 -13.18 7.39
CA ASP A 92 21.50 -12.77 8.12
C ASP A 92 22.30 -11.72 7.34
N ILE A 93 21.65 -10.57 7.08
CA ILE A 93 22.30 -9.40 6.47
C ILE A 93 22.16 -8.23 7.43
N PRO A 94 23.24 -7.51 7.75
CA PRO A 94 23.18 -6.36 8.65
C PRO A 94 22.35 -5.22 8.05
N GLY A 95 21.88 -4.34 8.93
CA GLY A 95 21.12 -3.14 8.53
C GLY A 95 19.61 -3.33 8.50
N HIS A 96 18.94 -2.23 8.14
CA HIS A 96 17.49 -2.09 8.24
C HIS A 96 16.80 -2.52 6.94
N LEU A 97 16.51 -3.82 6.82
CA LEU A 97 15.74 -4.39 5.72
C LEU A 97 14.28 -4.58 6.13
N TYR A 98 13.34 -4.22 5.26
CA TYR A 98 11.93 -4.46 5.48
C TYR A 98 11.28 -5.19 4.28
N PRO A 99 10.20 -5.95 4.52
CA PRO A 99 9.54 -6.69 3.46
C PRO A 99 8.75 -5.78 2.51
N VAL A 100 8.91 -6.02 1.21
CA VAL A 100 8.14 -5.39 0.12
C VAL A 100 6.78 -6.06 0.02
N GLY A 101 5.85 -5.51 0.79
CA GLY A 101 4.50 -6.03 0.95
C GLY A 101 4.48 -7.24 1.87
N ARG A 102 3.29 -7.80 2.09
CA ARG A 102 3.09 -8.82 3.12
C ARG A 102 2.52 -10.10 2.55
N LEU A 103 2.92 -11.23 3.12
CA LEU A 103 2.22 -12.51 3.01
C LEU A 103 1.66 -12.86 4.39
N ASP A 104 0.49 -13.49 4.41
CA ASP A 104 -0.05 -14.01 5.66
C ASP A 104 0.93 -15.01 6.29
N ARG A 105 0.87 -15.13 7.63
CA ARG A 105 1.68 -16.11 8.37
C ARG A 105 1.54 -17.54 7.82
N GLN A 106 0.32 -17.90 7.39
CA GLN A 106 -0.01 -19.22 6.85
C GLN A 106 0.33 -19.38 5.35
N SER A 107 0.83 -18.33 4.70
CA SER A 107 1.20 -18.32 3.28
C SER A 107 2.71 -18.44 3.10
N ARG A 108 3.12 -19.02 1.98
CA ARG A 108 4.51 -19.31 1.61
C ARG A 108 4.94 -18.50 0.39
N GLY A 109 6.23 -18.52 0.08
CA GLY A 109 6.76 -18.09 -1.21
C GLY A 109 7.44 -16.72 -1.18
N LEU A 110 7.56 -16.12 -2.37
CA LEU A 110 8.42 -14.97 -2.61
C LEU A 110 8.07 -13.77 -1.72
N VAL A 111 9.06 -13.33 -0.95
CA VAL A 111 9.11 -12.03 -0.28
C VAL A 111 10.40 -11.33 -0.72
N LEU A 112 10.28 -10.10 -1.20
CA LEU A 112 11.43 -9.24 -1.44
C LEU A 112 11.68 -8.45 -0.15
N LEU A 113 12.92 -8.38 0.33
CA LEU A 113 13.33 -7.46 1.40
C LEU A 113 14.31 -6.43 0.85
N THR A 114 14.22 -5.19 1.31
CA THR A 114 15.10 -4.10 0.87
C THR A 114 15.11 -2.96 1.88
N ASN A 115 16.13 -2.10 1.79
CA ASN A 115 16.18 -0.76 2.39
C ASN A 115 15.83 0.37 1.38
N ASP A 116 15.48 0.03 0.13
CA ASP A 116 15.02 0.98 -0.90
C ASP A 116 13.52 1.29 -0.75
N GLY A 117 13.21 2.40 -0.09
CA GLY A 117 11.82 2.80 0.25
C GLY A 117 10.98 3.09 -0.97
N ASP A 118 11.61 3.64 -2.01
CA ASP A 118 10.90 4.11 -3.19
C ASP A 118 10.55 2.93 -4.11
N LEU A 119 11.45 1.96 -4.27
CA LEU A 119 11.14 0.74 -4.99
C LEU A 119 10.05 -0.06 -4.26
N ALA A 120 10.18 -0.21 -2.94
CA ALA A 120 9.21 -0.94 -2.15
C ALA A 120 7.80 -0.33 -2.24
N HIS A 121 7.69 1.00 -2.13
CA HIS A 121 6.42 1.71 -2.28
C HIS A 121 5.81 1.48 -3.67
N LYS A 122 6.62 1.63 -4.74
CA LYS A 122 6.13 1.45 -6.12
C LYS A 122 5.64 0.03 -6.38
N LEU A 123 6.31 -1.00 -5.86
CA LEU A 123 5.91 -2.40 -6.04
C LEU A 123 4.64 -2.77 -5.27
N THR A 124 4.42 -2.15 -4.11
CA THR A 124 3.34 -2.53 -3.18
C THR A 124 2.07 -1.70 -3.38
N HIS A 125 2.20 -0.44 -3.76
CA HIS A 125 1.07 0.46 -3.81
C HIS A 125 0.10 0.10 -4.96
N PRO A 126 -1.21 -0.08 -4.69
CA PRO A 126 -2.18 -0.60 -5.67
C PRO A 126 -2.25 0.20 -6.98
N SER A 127 -1.98 1.52 -6.95
CA SER A 127 -2.04 2.36 -8.15
C SER A 127 -1.04 1.99 -9.24
N TYR A 128 0.05 1.29 -8.89
CA TYR A 128 1.02 0.81 -9.88
C TYR A 128 0.61 -0.55 -10.46
N GLY A 129 -0.29 -1.28 -9.78
CA GLY A 129 -0.94 -2.48 -10.31
C GLY A 129 0.03 -3.60 -10.68
N HIS A 130 1.20 -3.68 -10.03
CA HIS A 130 2.16 -4.76 -10.29
C HIS A 130 1.54 -6.13 -10.06
N GLU A 131 1.68 -6.99 -11.06
CA GLU A 131 1.14 -8.34 -11.01
C GLU A 131 1.85 -9.18 -9.97
N LYS A 132 1.06 -10.03 -9.31
CA LYS A 132 1.52 -11.06 -8.39
C LYS A 132 0.90 -12.36 -8.86
N ILE A 133 1.72 -13.40 -8.95
CA ILE A 133 1.28 -14.74 -9.35
C ILE A 133 1.36 -15.66 -8.14
N TYR A 134 0.30 -16.41 -7.92
CA TYR A 134 0.15 -17.35 -6.83
C TYR A 134 -0.16 -18.73 -7.35
N ARG A 135 0.41 -19.74 -6.70
CA ARG A 135 -0.10 -21.11 -6.74
C ARG A 135 -0.99 -21.33 -5.54
N VAL A 136 -2.22 -21.73 -5.79
CA VAL A 136 -3.28 -21.87 -4.79
C VAL A 136 -3.82 -23.27 -4.85
N VAL A 137 -3.87 -23.96 -3.71
CA VAL A 137 -4.56 -25.24 -3.58
C VAL A 137 -5.84 -24.99 -2.80
N VAL A 138 -6.98 -25.27 -3.43
CA VAL A 138 -8.32 -25.11 -2.86
C VAL A 138 -8.97 -26.46 -2.65
N GLU A 139 -9.88 -26.54 -1.68
CA GLU A 139 -10.70 -27.72 -1.44
C GLU A 139 -11.78 -27.89 -2.50
N GLY A 140 -12.01 -29.14 -2.91
CA GLY A 140 -12.94 -29.50 -3.97
C GLY A 140 -12.50 -29.07 -5.36
N HIS A 141 -13.49 -29.00 -6.25
CA HIS A 141 -13.32 -28.76 -7.68
C HIS A 141 -14.18 -27.58 -8.09
N PRO A 142 -13.64 -26.35 -8.13
CA PRO A 142 -14.36 -25.19 -8.61
C PRO A 142 -14.87 -25.44 -10.04
N THR A 143 -16.15 -25.20 -10.27
CA THR A 143 -16.73 -25.27 -11.61
C THR A 143 -16.19 -24.14 -12.50
N VAL A 144 -16.38 -24.25 -13.81
CA VAL A 144 -15.99 -23.21 -14.77
C VAL A 144 -16.66 -21.88 -14.41
N GLU A 145 -17.96 -21.90 -14.10
CA GLU A 145 -18.75 -20.72 -13.74
C GLU A 145 -18.23 -20.08 -12.44
N THR A 146 -17.82 -20.92 -11.47
CA THR A 146 -17.24 -20.46 -10.21
C THR A 146 -15.92 -19.72 -10.46
N VAL A 147 -15.07 -20.26 -11.33
CA VAL A 147 -13.80 -19.64 -11.71
C VAL A 147 -14.03 -18.35 -12.51
N GLU A 148 -14.98 -18.33 -13.45
CA GLU A 148 -15.35 -17.13 -14.19
C GLU A 148 -15.87 -16.02 -13.27
N SER A 149 -16.72 -16.37 -12.30
CA SER A 149 -17.19 -15.43 -11.27
C SER A 149 -16.03 -14.84 -10.47
N TRP A 150 -15.06 -15.67 -10.07
CA TRP A 150 -13.85 -15.20 -9.40
C TRP A 150 -13.03 -14.28 -10.32
N GLN A 151 -12.81 -14.65 -11.57
CA GLN A 151 -12.05 -13.86 -12.55
C GLN A 151 -12.69 -12.49 -12.83
N ASN A 152 -14.02 -12.42 -12.88
CA ASN A 152 -14.78 -11.19 -13.10
C ASN A 152 -14.90 -10.30 -11.85
N GLY A 153 -14.46 -10.81 -10.71
CA GLY A 153 -14.38 -10.10 -9.44
C GLY A 153 -15.61 -10.32 -8.56
N VAL A 154 -15.35 -10.49 -7.26
CA VAL A 154 -16.35 -10.77 -6.21
C VAL A 154 -16.39 -9.60 -5.24
N TYR A 155 -17.55 -9.34 -4.63
CA TYR A 155 -17.67 -8.29 -3.61
C TYR A 155 -16.98 -8.72 -2.31
N LEU A 156 -16.02 -7.91 -1.86
CA LEU A 156 -15.40 -8.00 -0.54
C LEU A 156 -15.40 -6.62 0.13
N ASP A 157 -15.87 -6.54 1.38
CA ASP A 157 -15.94 -5.29 2.14
C ASP A 157 -16.67 -4.17 1.37
N ASN A 158 -17.84 -4.50 0.79
CA ASN A 158 -18.66 -3.61 -0.02
C ASN A 158 -17.96 -3.03 -1.28
N LYS A 159 -16.87 -3.66 -1.73
CA LYS A 159 -16.14 -3.27 -2.94
C LYS A 159 -15.83 -4.48 -3.80
N LYS A 160 -16.21 -4.45 -5.07
CA LYS A 160 -15.84 -5.49 -6.04
C LYS A 160 -14.31 -5.59 -6.14
N THR A 161 -13.78 -6.80 -6.14
CA THR A 161 -12.36 -7.05 -6.42
C THR A 161 -12.04 -6.70 -7.87
N LEU A 162 -10.79 -6.34 -8.15
CA LEU A 162 -10.34 -6.22 -9.52
C LEU A 162 -10.38 -7.59 -10.21
N PRO A 163 -10.61 -7.62 -11.54
CA PRO A 163 -10.50 -8.85 -12.30
C PRO A 163 -9.13 -9.51 -12.14
N CYS A 164 -9.11 -10.83 -12.24
CA CYS A 164 -7.90 -11.63 -12.17
C CYS A 164 -7.91 -12.74 -13.22
N THR A 165 -6.76 -13.34 -13.47
CA THR A 165 -6.62 -14.51 -14.34
C THR A 165 -6.41 -15.74 -13.48
N ILE A 166 -7.14 -16.80 -13.76
CA ILE A 166 -7.05 -18.08 -13.06
C ILE A 166 -6.84 -19.17 -14.10
N ASP A 167 -5.76 -19.93 -13.97
CA ASP A 167 -5.51 -21.11 -14.80
C ASP A 167 -5.58 -22.36 -13.92
N PHE A 168 -6.29 -23.39 -14.40
CA PHE A 168 -6.24 -24.72 -13.79
C PHE A 168 -4.88 -25.36 -14.06
N ILE A 169 -4.23 -25.89 -13.01
CA ILE A 169 -2.95 -26.60 -13.14
C ILE A 169 -3.20 -28.11 -13.09
N GLU A 170 -3.76 -28.59 -11.99
CA GLU A 170 -4.06 -30.01 -11.76
C GLU A 170 -5.18 -30.11 -10.73
N SER A 171 -5.82 -31.28 -10.67
CA SER A 171 -6.76 -31.63 -9.60
C SER A 171 -6.48 -33.05 -9.13
N ASP A 172 -6.72 -33.29 -7.84
CA ASP A 172 -6.73 -34.63 -7.25
C ASP A 172 -8.15 -34.99 -6.79
N LYS A 173 -8.32 -36.05 -5.99
CA LYS A 173 -9.64 -36.50 -5.51
C LYS A 173 -10.38 -35.48 -4.63
N THR A 174 -9.65 -34.56 -3.99
CA THR A 174 -10.17 -33.69 -2.92
C THR A 174 -9.80 -32.23 -3.08
N THR A 175 -8.82 -31.89 -3.93
CA THR A 175 -8.31 -30.54 -4.09
C THR A 175 -8.04 -30.18 -5.54
N THR A 176 -8.04 -28.88 -5.81
CA THR A 176 -7.67 -28.31 -7.10
C THR A 176 -6.53 -27.30 -6.93
N LYS A 177 -5.51 -27.41 -7.78
CA LYS A 177 -4.39 -26.48 -7.87
C LYS A 177 -4.64 -25.47 -8.98
N LEU A 178 -4.60 -24.21 -8.62
CA LEU A 178 -4.85 -23.06 -9.48
C LEU A 178 -3.63 -22.14 -9.54
N LYS A 179 -3.39 -21.53 -10.69
CA LYS A 179 -2.48 -20.39 -10.85
C LYS A 179 -3.31 -19.11 -10.91
N ILE A 180 -3.15 -18.22 -9.94
CA ILE A 180 -3.89 -16.96 -9.87
C ILE A 180 -2.95 -15.78 -10.10
N THR A 181 -3.25 -14.98 -11.12
CA THR A 181 -2.53 -13.74 -11.44
C THR A 181 -3.41 -12.54 -11.11
N MET A 182 -2.94 -11.65 -10.23
CA MET A 182 -3.71 -10.49 -9.78
C MET A 182 -2.86 -9.24 -9.57
N ARG A 183 -3.50 -8.07 -9.67
CA ARG A 183 -2.85 -6.75 -9.58
C ARG A 183 -3.12 -6.00 -8.27
N GLU A 184 -4.10 -6.45 -7.50
CA GLU A 184 -4.35 -5.98 -6.13
C GLU A 184 -3.92 -7.01 -5.08
N GLY A 185 -4.06 -6.65 -3.80
CA GLY A 185 -3.67 -7.50 -2.68
C GLY A 185 -4.32 -7.04 -1.38
N ARG A 186 -5.66 -7.09 -1.31
CA ARG A 186 -6.40 -6.77 -0.08
C ARG A 186 -6.11 -7.82 0.99
N LYS A 187 -6.37 -7.49 2.27
CA LYS A 187 -6.14 -8.38 3.42
C LYS A 187 -6.80 -9.74 3.17
N ARG A 188 -5.96 -10.78 3.06
CA ARG A 188 -6.36 -12.19 2.87
C ARG A 188 -7.27 -12.44 1.65
N GLN A 189 -7.19 -11.59 0.61
CA GLN A 189 -8.15 -11.58 -0.50
C GLN A 189 -8.40 -12.95 -1.13
N ILE A 190 -7.36 -13.65 -1.59
CA ILE A 190 -7.49 -14.98 -2.23
C ILE A 190 -8.24 -15.96 -1.32
N ARG A 191 -7.87 -16.01 -0.03
CA ARG A 191 -8.50 -16.93 0.94
C ARG A 191 -9.96 -16.59 1.18
N ARG A 192 -10.29 -15.29 1.25
CA ARG A 192 -11.65 -14.81 1.49
C ARG A 192 -12.57 -15.09 0.30
N VAL A 193 -12.12 -14.76 -0.92
CA VAL A 193 -12.91 -15.02 -2.13
C VAL A 193 -13.12 -16.53 -2.30
N ALA A 194 -12.06 -17.32 -2.22
CA ALA A 194 -12.17 -18.77 -2.39
C ALA A 194 -13.13 -19.40 -1.36
N SER A 195 -13.05 -18.97 -0.09
CA SER A 195 -13.97 -19.45 0.95
C SER A 195 -15.42 -19.02 0.71
N GLN A 196 -15.64 -17.80 0.22
CA GLN A 196 -16.98 -17.30 -0.14
C GLN A 196 -17.60 -18.09 -1.30
N LEU A 197 -16.76 -18.59 -2.21
CA LEU A 197 -17.16 -19.46 -3.33
C LEU A 197 -17.23 -20.95 -2.94
N GLY A 198 -17.09 -21.31 -1.66
CA GLY A 198 -17.19 -22.70 -1.20
C GLY A 198 -15.90 -23.53 -1.32
N HIS A 199 -14.78 -22.93 -1.71
CA HIS A 199 -13.50 -23.61 -1.99
C HIS A 199 -12.37 -23.05 -1.10
N PRO A 200 -12.36 -23.34 0.21
CA PRO A 200 -11.35 -22.79 1.12
C PRO A 200 -9.91 -23.17 0.71
N VAL A 201 -8.98 -22.23 0.89
CA VAL A 201 -7.58 -22.39 0.49
C VAL A 201 -6.80 -23.21 1.51
N LYS A 202 -6.30 -24.39 1.10
CA LYS A 202 -5.39 -25.25 1.88
C LYS A 202 -3.95 -24.75 1.82
N GLN A 203 -3.47 -24.39 0.62
CA GLN A 203 -2.10 -23.88 0.43
C GLN A 203 -2.10 -22.63 -0.45
N LEU A 204 -1.29 -21.64 -0.06
CA LEU A 204 -1.07 -20.42 -0.83
C LEU A 204 0.42 -20.12 -0.91
N THR A 205 0.96 -20.13 -2.14
CA THR A 205 2.37 -19.84 -2.41
C THR A 205 2.47 -18.70 -3.41
N ARG A 206 3.10 -17.58 -3.06
CA ARG A 206 3.41 -16.53 -4.04
C ARG A 206 4.64 -16.94 -4.85
N LEU A 207 4.48 -17.04 -6.16
CA LEU A 207 5.54 -17.45 -7.08
C LEU A 207 6.24 -16.26 -7.74
N GLN A 208 5.55 -15.13 -7.88
CA GLN A 208 6.08 -13.99 -8.64
C GLN A 208 5.58 -12.64 -8.09
N ILE A 209 6.45 -11.63 -8.16
CA ILE A 209 6.11 -10.20 -7.99
C ILE A 209 6.71 -9.42 -9.16
N GLY A 210 5.86 -8.82 -10.00
CA GLY A 210 6.32 -8.14 -11.21
C GLY A 210 7.13 -9.08 -12.08
N THR A 211 8.40 -8.76 -12.32
CA THR A 211 9.34 -9.60 -13.09
C THR A 211 10.10 -10.61 -12.24
N LEU A 212 10.08 -10.50 -10.90
CA LEU A 212 10.81 -11.40 -10.01
C LEU A 212 10.05 -12.71 -9.81
N LYS A 213 10.70 -13.81 -10.17
CA LYS A 213 10.18 -15.18 -10.02
C LYS A 213 10.91 -15.90 -8.90
N LEU A 214 10.19 -16.73 -8.14
CA LEU A 214 10.74 -17.51 -7.04
C LEU A 214 11.71 -18.61 -7.54
N ALA A 215 11.46 -19.13 -8.74
CA ALA A 215 12.23 -20.20 -9.37
C ALA A 215 12.42 -21.41 -8.43
N ASP A 216 13.66 -21.86 -8.28
CA ASP A 216 14.13 -23.04 -7.55
C ASP A 216 14.63 -22.72 -6.13
N LEU A 217 14.50 -21.48 -5.66
CA LEU A 217 14.94 -21.09 -4.32
C LEU A 217 14.24 -21.94 -3.25
N GLY A 218 15.02 -22.69 -2.47
CA GLY A 218 14.52 -23.59 -1.43
C GLY A 218 13.72 -22.86 -0.35
N MET A 219 12.81 -23.56 0.33
CA MET A 219 11.99 -22.95 1.39
C MET A 219 12.86 -22.48 2.55
N GLY A 220 12.61 -21.26 3.04
CA GLY A 220 13.42 -20.63 4.10
C GLY A 220 14.73 -20.02 3.58
N GLN A 221 15.17 -20.38 2.38
CA GLN A 221 16.38 -19.85 1.78
C GLN A 221 16.16 -18.45 1.22
N TRP A 222 17.25 -17.68 1.20
CA TRP A 222 17.30 -16.36 0.62
C TRP A 222 18.56 -16.18 -0.22
N ARG A 223 18.52 -15.19 -1.11
CA ARG A 223 19.68 -14.73 -1.87
C ARG A 223 19.53 -13.28 -2.26
N GLU A 224 20.63 -12.62 -2.56
CA GLU A 224 20.60 -11.34 -3.27
C GLU A 224 19.98 -11.49 -4.67
N LEU A 225 19.32 -10.43 -5.12
CA LEU A 225 18.89 -10.34 -6.51
C LEU A 225 20.11 -10.23 -7.41
N THR A 226 20.06 -10.89 -8.57
CA THR A 226 21.08 -10.67 -9.58
C THR A 226 20.90 -9.29 -10.22
N ASP A 227 21.97 -8.76 -10.82
CA ASP A 227 21.91 -7.49 -11.54
C ASP A 227 20.85 -7.49 -12.65
N SER A 228 20.67 -8.62 -13.34
CA SER A 228 19.69 -8.74 -14.42
C SER A 228 18.26 -8.69 -13.88
N GLU A 229 17.99 -9.39 -12.76
CA GLU A 229 16.71 -9.34 -12.05
C GLU A 229 16.39 -7.93 -11.55
N LEU A 230 17.37 -7.27 -10.92
CA LEU A 230 17.21 -5.92 -10.39
C LEU A 230 16.97 -4.90 -11.52
N LYS A 231 17.73 -4.98 -12.62
CA LYS A 231 17.53 -4.13 -13.81
C LYS A 231 16.16 -4.37 -14.44
N ALA A 232 15.72 -5.62 -14.57
CA ALA A 232 14.39 -5.95 -15.10
C ALA A 232 13.28 -5.39 -14.20
N LEU A 233 13.41 -5.54 -12.89
CA LEU A 233 12.44 -5.05 -11.90
C LEU A 233 12.33 -3.52 -11.93
N LYS A 234 13.48 -2.82 -11.88
CA LYS A 234 13.52 -1.34 -11.93
C LYS A 234 12.92 -0.82 -13.23
N ARG A 235 13.21 -1.46 -14.38
CA ARG A 235 12.60 -1.11 -15.68
C ARG A 235 11.07 -1.29 -15.66
N SER A 236 10.59 -2.43 -15.15
CA SER A 236 9.15 -2.70 -15.02
C SER A 236 8.44 -1.65 -14.14
N VAL A 237 9.05 -1.30 -13.01
CA VAL A 237 8.56 -0.26 -12.09
C VAL A 237 8.54 1.13 -12.76
N ALA A 238 9.58 1.50 -13.48
CA ALA A 238 9.65 2.78 -14.18
C ALA A 238 8.56 2.89 -15.27
N GLN A 239 8.36 1.84 -16.08
CA GLN A 239 7.33 1.81 -17.12
C GLN A 239 5.92 1.97 -16.54
N ARG A 240 5.61 1.28 -15.43
CA ARG A 240 4.31 1.41 -14.75
C ARG A 240 4.10 2.77 -14.09
N THR A 241 5.17 3.38 -13.59
CA THR A 241 5.13 4.75 -13.04
C THR A 241 4.79 5.76 -14.13
N ARG A 242 5.35 5.62 -15.35
CA ARG A 242 5.05 6.48 -16.50
C ARG A 242 3.64 6.30 -17.04
N ARG A 243 3.12 5.07 -17.01
CA ARG A 243 1.75 4.73 -17.47
C ARG A 243 0.65 5.16 -16.53
N LYS A 244 0.95 5.44 -15.25
CA LYS A 244 -0.02 6.06 -14.36
C LYS A 244 -0.38 7.42 -14.96
N PRO A 245 -1.67 7.71 -15.26
CA PRO A 245 -2.02 9.08 -15.61
C PRO A 245 -1.52 9.94 -14.47
N ARG A 246 -0.65 10.92 -14.77
CA ARG A 246 -0.39 12.01 -13.83
C ARG A 246 -1.79 12.46 -13.42
N ALA A 247 -2.08 12.45 -12.13
CA ALA A 247 -3.26 13.14 -11.63
C ALA A 247 -3.01 14.63 -11.90
N ALA A 248 -3.21 15.04 -13.15
CA ALA A 248 -3.18 16.41 -13.59
C ALA A 248 -4.54 16.97 -13.20
N ASP A 249 -4.48 17.83 -12.19
CA ASP A 249 -5.31 19.03 -12.15
C ASP A 249 -6.83 18.84 -12.01
N LYS A 250 -7.26 18.20 -10.92
CA LYS A 250 -8.54 18.57 -10.29
C LYS A 250 -8.36 19.84 -9.43
N LYS A 251 -7.95 20.91 -10.09
CA LYS A 251 -8.18 22.31 -9.68
C LYS A 251 -8.29 23.18 -10.94
N ARG A 252 -9.07 22.72 -11.93
CA ARG A 252 -9.59 23.65 -12.93
C ARG A 252 -10.61 24.55 -12.26
N GLN A 253 -10.17 25.79 -12.10
CA GLN A 253 -10.91 27.02 -11.88
C GLN A 253 -12.36 26.88 -12.37
N ARG A 254 -13.31 27.20 -11.48
CA ARG A 254 -14.64 27.62 -11.90
C ARG A 254 -14.44 28.84 -12.79
N PRO A 255 -15.00 28.89 -14.02
CA PRO A 255 -15.10 30.15 -14.72
C PRO A 255 -16.07 31.02 -13.93
N ASP A 256 -15.63 32.21 -13.53
CA ASP A 256 -16.53 33.28 -13.15
C ASP A 256 -17.43 33.57 -14.35
N THR A 257 -18.64 33.01 -14.33
CA THR A 257 -19.70 33.45 -15.23
C THR A 257 -20.06 34.86 -14.82
N ALA A 258 -19.56 35.81 -15.62
CA ALA A 258 -20.03 37.18 -15.68
C ALA A 258 -21.57 37.20 -15.64
N GLY A 259 -22.12 37.86 -14.61
CA GLY A 259 -23.54 38.15 -14.53
C GLY A 259 -23.96 39.07 -15.67
N PRO A 260 -25.12 38.85 -16.30
CA PRO A 260 -25.57 39.70 -17.39
C PRO A 260 -25.99 41.07 -16.89
N GLU A 261 -25.64 42.06 -17.71
CA GLU A 261 -25.87 43.49 -17.57
C GLU A 261 -27.32 43.84 -17.19
N ARG A 262 -27.45 44.74 -16.20
CA ARG A 262 -28.68 45.49 -15.97
C ARG A 262 -28.90 46.47 -17.12
N ARG A 263 -29.90 46.21 -17.97
CA ARG A 263 -30.57 47.24 -18.76
C ARG A 263 -31.91 47.61 -18.13
N SER A 264 -32.11 48.91 -18.05
CA SER A 264 -33.15 49.69 -17.42
C SER A 264 -34.43 49.81 -18.26
N ARG A 265 -35.60 49.92 -17.58
CA ARG A 265 -36.78 50.81 -17.82
C ARG A 265 -38.12 50.14 -17.39
N PRO A 266 -39.24 50.88 -17.14
CA PRO A 266 -39.44 51.83 -16.04
C PRO A 266 -40.82 51.72 -15.32
N SER A 267 -40.95 52.49 -14.22
CA SER A 267 -42.14 53.21 -13.68
C SER A 267 -43.40 52.49 -13.11
N ARG A 268 -43.54 52.62 -11.76
CA ARG A 268 -44.70 53.03 -10.90
C ARG A 268 -46.07 52.30 -10.99
N PRO A 269 -46.99 52.41 -9.99
CA PRO A 269 -46.90 53.14 -8.71
C PRO A 269 -47.34 52.43 -7.41
N GLU A 270 -46.94 53.09 -6.33
CA GLU A 270 -47.45 53.16 -4.94
C GLU A 270 -48.87 52.64 -4.65
N LYS A 271 -49.03 51.99 -3.49
CA LYS A 271 -49.62 52.60 -2.27
C LYS A 271 -49.74 51.61 -1.11
N SER A 272 -49.54 52.15 0.11
CA SER A 272 -50.23 51.88 1.39
C SER A 272 -50.36 50.42 1.88
N GLU A 273 -50.22 50.04 3.15
CA GLU A 273 -50.30 50.76 4.41
C GLU A 273 -49.96 49.78 5.54
N ARG A 274 -49.40 50.32 6.63
CA ARG A 274 -49.65 50.03 8.06
C ARG A 274 -50.13 48.63 8.51
N GLY A 275 -49.51 48.18 9.61
CA GLY A 275 -50.17 47.48 10.72
C GLY A 275 -49.33 46.37 11.35
N ARG A 276 -48.52 46.63 12.39
CA ARG A 276 -48.86 46.36 13.82
C ARG A 276 -49.56 45.01 14.01
N ARG A 277 -48.85 43.98 14.46
CA ARG A 277 -48.51 43.59 15.87
C ARG A 277 -49.36 42.38 16.32
N PRO A 278 -48.91 41.63 17.36
CA PRO A 278 -49.02 40.17 17.42
C PRO A 278 -50.01 39.69 18.49
N SER A 279 -49.90 38.40 18.83
CA SER A 279 -50.56 37.61 19.89
C SER A 279 -51.54 36.61 19.28
N SER A 280 -51.80 35.43 19.81
CA SER A 280 -51.61 34.80 21.12
C SER A 280 -51.83 33.29 20.84
N ASN A 281 -50.99 32.40 21.35
CA ASN A 281 -51.17 31.69 22.63
C ASN A 281 -52.00 30.40 22.52
N SER A 282 -51.65 29.47 23.42
CA SER A 282 -52.41 28.29 23.83
C SER A 282 -52.33 27.07 22.89
N ARG A 283 -52.28 25.82 23.36
CA ARG A 283 -52.17 25.24 24.71
C ARG A 283 -52.06 23.71 24.49
N THR A 284 -51.10 23.09 25.17
CA THR A 284 -51.25 21.86 25.98
C THR A 284 -52.12 20.69 25.48
N ASN A 285 -51.54 19.50 25.37
CA ASN A 285 -51.72 18.34 26.28
C ASN A 285 -51.02 17.11 25.67
N LYS A 286 -50.09 16.46 26.37
CA LYS A 286 -50.24 15.33 27.33
C LYS A 286 -50.74 14.01 26.71
N GLY A 287 -50.02 12.94 27.06
CA GLY A 287 -50.44 11.53 26.97
C GLY A 287 -49.40 10.70 26.21
N ARG A 288 -48.31 10.23 26.80
CA ARG A 288 -48.19 9.01 27.65
C ARG A 288 -48.66 7.73 26.93
N SER A 289 -47.72 7.00 26.33
CA SER A 289 -47.27 5.66 26.74
C SER A 289 -46.02 5.30 25.96
#